data_AF-A0A2V6KAR9-F1
#
_entry.id   AF-A0A2V6KAR9-F1
#
_cell.length_a   1.000
_cell.length_b   1.000
_cell.length_c   1.000
_cell.angle_alpha   90.00
_cell.angle_beta   90.00
_cell.angle_gamma   90.00
#
_symmetry.space_group_name_H-M   'P 1'
#
loop_
_entity.id
_entity.type
_entity.pdbx_description
1 polymer ?
#
loop_
_entity_poly.entity_id
_entity_poly.type
_entity_poly.pdbx_seq_one_letter_code
_entity_poly.pdbx_strand_id
1 'polypeptide(L)'
;MLRAKLRLTRSNQVTEMLRTSVRACAIAIFVMIGVASCDRKSGEAVVIGKEHIDAALLTEGTPNAKSEPSSNAQIRAMADDEITVDGYVMKTGVRGTSRDPRALSHEQWIVKVRMLDNGRTIQVPADQAQWEKLRENDRVKVRYRRGKYTGTVWAAEIE
;
A
#
# COMPACT_ATOMS: atom_id res chain seq x y z
N MET A 1 17.28 49.77 41.14
CA MET A 1 17.27 49.33 39.71
C MET A 1 17.54 47.84 39.48
N LEU A 2 18.30 47.11 40.33
CA LEU A 2 18.61 45.68 40.08
C LEU A 2 17.42 44.70 40.14
N ARG A 3 16.43 44.94 41.02
CA ARG A 3 15.29 44.01 41.20
C ARG A 3 14.34 43.92 40.00
N ALA A 4 14.24 44.98 39.19
CA ALA A 4 13.37 45.01 38.00
C ALA A 4 13.97 44.22 36.82
N LYS A 5 15.29 44.31 36.60
CA LYS A 5 15.97 43.53 35.55
C LYS A 5 15.88 42.03 35.81
N LEU A 6 16.05 41.58 37.05
CA LEU A 6 15.99 40.15 37.39
C LEU A 6 14.59 39.54 37.17
N ARG A 7 13.51 40.29 37.43
CA ARG A 7 12.13 39.84 37.17
C ARG A 7 11.82 39.74 35.67
N LEU A 8 12.33 40.67 34.86
CA LEU A 8 12.11 40.68 33.41
C LEU A 8 12.79 39.47 32.74
N THR A 9 14.01 39.15 33.14
CA THR A 9 14.76 38.00 32.60
C THR A 9 14.09 36.67 32.98
N ARG A 10 13.60 36.53 34.21
CA ARG A 10 12.88 35.32 34.66
C ARG A 10 11.54 35.15 33.96
N SER A 11 10.80 36.23 33.72
CA SER A 11 9.52 36.18 32.99
C SER A 11 9.72 35.73 31.55
N ASN A 12 10.71 36.29 30.84
CA ASN A 12 10.99 35.94 29.45
C ASN A 12 11.46 34.49 29.30
N GLN A 13 12.28 33.99 30.23
CA GLN A 13 12.75 32.59 30.26
C GLN A 13 11.60 31.59 30.47
N VAL A 14 10.61 31.92 31.32
CA VAL A 14 9.44 31.06 31.56
C VAL A 14 8.51 31.02 30.34
N THR A 15 8.28 32.16 29.67
CA THR A 15 7.49 32.19 28.42
C THR A 15 8.17 31.45 27.27
N GLU A 16 9.50 31.53 27.16
CA GLU A 16 10.27 30.79 26.16
C GLU A 16 10.22 29.27 26.42
N MET A 17 10.39 28.83 27.67
CA MET A 17 10.25 27.42 28.06
C MET A 17 8.83 26.86 27.88
N LEU A 18 7.80 27.64 28.19
CA LEU A 18 6.42 27.23 27.92
C LEU A 18 6.16 27.09 26.42
N ARG A 19 6.70 28.01 25.61
CA ARG A 19 6.51 28.00 24.15
C ARG A 19 7.22 26.83 23.48
N THR A 20 8.42 26.47 23.93
CA THR A 20 9.13 25.29 23.43
C THR A 20 8.46 24.00 23.87
N SER A 21 7.97 23.93 25.12
CA SER A 21 7.20 22.78 25.62
C SER A 21 5.90 22.58 24.85
N VAL A 22 5.13 23.64 24.58
CA VAL A 22 3.89 23.58 23.79
C VAL A 22 4.17 23.15 22.35
N ARG A 23 5.24 23.65 21.73
CA ARG A 23 5.66 23.23 20.37
C ARG A 23 6.07 21.76 20.33
N ALA A 24 6.86 21.30 21.30
CA ALA A 24 7.27 19.90 21.40
C ALA A 24 6.07 18.97 21.62
N CYS A 25 5.14 19.35 22.50
CA CYS A 25 3.90 18.59 22.72
C CYS A 25 3.02 18.54 21.47
N ALA A 26 2.87 19.66 20.74
CA ALA A 26 2.10 19.68 19.50
C ALA A 26 2.72 18.76 18.43
N ILE A 27 4.04 18.81 18.24
CA ILE A 27 4.75 17.92 17.31
C ILE A 27 4.58 16.46 17.71
N ALA A 28 4.73 16.14 18.99
CA ALA A 28 4.54 14.77 19.49
C ALA A 28 3.11 14.26 19.24
N ILE A 29 2.09 15.10 19.44
CA ILE A 29 0.69 14.75 19.17
C ILE A 29 0.47 14.51 17.67
N PHE A 30 0.99 15.36 16.79
CA PHE A 30 0.88 15.16 15.34
C PHE A 30 1.59 13.88 14.87
N VAL A 31 2.77 13.57 15.42
CA VAL A 31 3.47 12.32 15.13
C VAL A 31 2.64 11.11 15.57
N MET A 32 2.07 11.14 16.78
CA MET A 32 1.26 10.04 17.31
C MET A 32 -0.05 9.81 16.51
N ILE A 33 -0.70 10.88 16.03
CA ILE A 33 -1.88 10.77 15.16
C ILE A 33 -1.50 10.17 13.79
N GLY A 34 -0.32 10.48 13.27
CA GLY A 34 0.19 9.93 12.01
C GLY A 34 0.35 8.41 12.04
N VAL A 35 0.84 7.83 13.15
CA VAL A 35 1.10 6.38 13.23
C VAL A 35 -0.17 5.54 13.45
N ALA A 36 -1.27 6.14 13.94
CA ALA A 36 -2.50 5.43 14.33
C ALA A 36 -3.57 5.29 13.21
N SER A 37 -3.27 5.69 11.97
CA SER A 37 -4.30 5.88 10.93
C SER A 37 -4.71 4.62 10.14
N CYS A 38 -4.30 3.43 10.55
CA CYS A 38 -4.62 2.16 9.88
C CYS A 38 -5.47 1.25 10.78
N ASP A 39 -6.68 0.91 10.33
CA ASP A 39 -7.61 0.03 11.03
C ASP A 39 -7.34 -1.43 10.65
N ARG A 40 -7.19 -2.33 11.63
CA ARG A 40 -6.99 -3.76 11.39
C ARG A 40 -8.35 -4.45 11.40
N LYS A 41 -8.68 -5.13 10.31
CA LYS A 41 -9.89 -5.93 10.15
C LYS A 41 -9.54 -7.38 9.89
N SER A 42 -10.51 -8.25 10.15
CA SER A 42 -10.46 -9.65 9.74
C SER A 42 -11.85 -10.10 9.30
N GLY A 43 -11.92 -11.13 8.47
CA GLY A 43 -13.18 -11.72 8.03
C GLY A 43 -12.97 -13.02 7.28
N GLU A 44 -14.04 -13.79 7.13
CA GLU A 44 -14.02 -14.98 6.29
C GLU A 44 -14.08 -14.60 4.81
N ALA A 45 -13.34 -15.34 3.99
CA ALA A 45 -13.28 -15.17 2.56
C ALA A 45 -13.20 -16.53 1.86
N VAL A 46 -13.57 -16.54 0.59
CA VAL A 46 -13.43 -17.70 -0.28
C VAL A 46 -12.33 -17.43 -1.30
N VAL A 47 -11.41 -18.37 -1.48
CA VAL A 47 -10.40 -18.30 -2.54
C VAL A 47 -11.09 -18.44 -3.88
N ILE A 48 -10.99 -17.42 -4.74
CA ILE A 48 -11.60 -17.43 -6.07
C ILE A 48 -10.57 -17.65 -7.19
N GLY A 49 -9.29 -17.57 -6.86
CA GLY A 49 -8.24 -17.77 -7.83
C GLY A 49 -6.87 -17.57 -7.21
N LYS A 50 -5.87 -18.02 -7.95
CA LYS A 50 -4.48 -17.92 -7.56
C LYS A 50 -3.68 -17.34 -8.73
N GLU A 51 -2.75 -16.46 -8.43
CA GLU A 51 -1.87 -15.83 -9.41
C GLU A 51 -0.45 -15.91 -8.89
N HIS A 52 0.47 -16.28 -9.77
CA HIS A 52 1.90 -16.28 -9.53
C HIS A 52 2.53 -15.31 -10.52
N ILE A 53 3.47 -14.50 -10.04
CA ILE A 53 4.23 -13.54 -10.84
C ILE A 53 5.70 -13.78 -10.55
N ASP A 54 6.46 -14.16 -11.57
CA ASP A 54 7.91 -14.31 -11.47
C ASP A 54 8.57 -13.00 -11.01
N ALA A 55 9.74 -13.11 -10.39
CA ALA A 55 10.56 -11.94 -10.12
C ALA A 55 10.91 -11.20 -11.42
N ALA A 56 10.87 -9.87 -11.38
CA ALA A 56 11.25 -9.02 -12.50
C ALA A 56 12.69 -9.31 -12.92
N LEU A 57 12.92 -9.42 -14.23
CA LEU A 57 14.28 -9.45 -14.74
C LEU A 57 14.94 -8.11 -14.43
N LEU A 58 16.11 -8.16 -13.79
CA LEU A 58 17.01 -7.01 -13.67
C LEU A 58 17.37 -6.56 -15.09
N THR A 59 16.60 -5.64 -15.62
CA THR A 59 16.90 -5.02 -16.90
C THR A 59 17.99 -4.00 -16.59
N GLU A 60 19.24 -4.37 -16.85
CA GLU A 60 20.32 -3.40 -16.99
C GLU A 60 19.96 -2.45 -18.14
N GLY A 61 19.35 -1.32 -17.78
CA GLY A 61 18.86 -0.34 -18.73
C GLY A 61 17.42 0.04 -18.46
N THR A 62 17.21 0.90 -17.46
CA THR A 62 15.98 1.66 -17.27
C THR A 62 15.63 2.40 -18.57
N PRO A 63 14.54 2.08 -19.30
CA PRO A 63 13.90 3.12 -20.09
C PRO A 63 13.24 4.01 -19.05
N ASN A 64 13.90 5.12 -18.73
CA ASN A 64 13.34 6.19 -17.90
C ASN A 64 12.29 6.92 -18.74
N ALA A 65 11.26 6.20 -19.19
CA ALA A 65 10.12 6.77 -19.87
C ALA A 65 9.19 7.28 -18.77
N LYS A 66 9.52 8.47 -18.26
CA LYS A 66 8.51 9.35 -17.66
C LYS A 66 7.43 9.53 -18.73
N SER A 67 6.29 8.86 -18.57
CA SER A 67 5.13 9.11 -19.39
C SER A 67 4.67 10.54 -19.12
N GLU A 68 5.13 11.49 -19.92
CA GLU A 68 4.47 12.77 -20.02
C GLU A 68 3.06 12.53 -20.54
N PRO A 69 2.01 13.11 -19.91
CA PRO A 69 0.67 13.03 -20.46
C PRO A 69 0.66 13.84 -21.76
N SER A 70 0.93 13.15 -22.87
CA SER A 70 0.79 13.73 -24.20
C SER A 70 -0.67 14.08 -24.41
N SER A 71 -0.97 15.37 -24.62
CA SER A 71 -2.31 15.89 -24.92
C SER A 71 -2.90 15.36 -26.24
N ASN A 72 -2.13 14.54 -26.98
CA ASN A 72 -2.53 13.84 -28.20
C ASN A 72 -2.63 12.32 -27.99
N ALA A 73 -3.11 11.86 -26.82
CA ALA A 73 -3.42 10.45 -26.59
C ALA A 73 -4.57 9.99 -27.51
N GLN A 74 -4.24 9.61 -28.74
CA GLN A 74 -5.16 8.93 -29.63
C GLN A 74 -5.54 7.61 -28.95
N ILE A 75 -6.82 7.44 -28.63
CA ILE A 75 -7.35 6.22 -28.01
C ILE A 75 -7.17 5.10 -29.04
N ARG A 76 -6.04 4.39 -28.98
CA ARG A 76 -5.80 3.20 -29.78
C ARG A 76 -6.72 2.10 -29.26
N ALA A 77 -7.40 1.40 -30.16
CA ALA A 77 -8.16 0.21 -29.80
C ALA A 77 -7.22 -0.85 -29.21
N MET A 78 -7.65 -1.50 -28.13
CA MET A 78 -6.90 -2.57 -27.47
C MET A 78 -6.70 -3.71 -28.49
N ALA A 79 -5.45 -4.15 -28.69
CA ALA A 79 -5.18 -5.25 -29.61
C ALA A 79 -5.69 -6.58 -29.06
N ASP A 80 -5.96 -7.56 -29.93
CA ASP A 80 -6.49 -8.88 -29.51
C ASP A 80 -5.51 -9.65 -28.60
N ASP A 81 -4.21 -9.38 -28.70
CA ASP A 81 -3.18 -9.97 -27.85
C ASP A 81 -2.92 -9.19 -26.55
N GLU A 82 -3.62 -8.08 -26.32
CA GLU A 82 -3.50 -7.21 -25.16
C GLU A 82 -4.64 -7.42 -24.15
N ILE A 83 -4.31 -7.40 -22.86
CA ILE A 83 -5.25 -7.48 -21.74
C ILE A 83 -4.95 -6.35 -20.75
N THR A 84 -6.01 -5.85 -20.10
CA THR A 84 -5.88 -4.92 -18.98
C THR A 84 -5.94 -5.68 -17.66
N VAL A 85 -4.89 -5.59 -16.84
CA VAL A 85 -4.82 -6.22 -15.51
C VAL A 85 -4.39 -5.17 -14.49
N ASP A 86 -5.22 -4.96 -13.46
CA ASP A 86 -4.99 -3.98 -12.38
C ASP A 86 -4.61 -2.56 -12.88
N GLY A 87 -5.15 -2.16 -14.04
CA GLY A 87 -4.88 -0.87 -14.68
C GLY A 87 -3.70 -0.86 -15.65
N TYR A 88 -2.97 -1.97 -15.81
CA TYR A 88 -1.88 -2.12 -16.78
C TYR A 88 -2.37 -2.82 -18.04
N VAL A 89 -2.07 -2.24 -19.21
CA VAL A 89 -2.25 -2.90 -20.51
C VAL A 89 -0.99 -3.71 -20.81
N MET A 90 -1.11 -5.01 -21.03
CA MET A 90 0.00 -5.90 -21.32
C MET A 90 -0.40 -7.01 -22.28
N LYS A 91 0.57 -7.68 -22.91
CA LYS A 91 0.28 -8.86 -23.72
C LYS A 91 -0.17 -10.03 -22.85
N THR A 92 -1.10 -10.84 -23.36
CA THR A 92 -1.62 -12.04 -22.68
C THR A 92 -0.51 -12.99 -22.22
N GLY A 93 0.47 -13.27 -23.08
CA GLY A 93 1.61 -14.15 -22.78
C GLY A 93 2.68 -13.56 -21.85
N VAL A 94 2.54 -12.30 -21.43
CA VAL A 94 3.48 -11.62 -20.51
C VAL A 94 3.00 -11.70 -19.05
N ARG A 95 1.69 -11.88 -18.83
CA ARG A 95 1.10 -11.91 -17.48
C ARG A 95 1.69 -13.05 -16.64
N GLY A 96 2.08 -12.72 -15.40
CA GLY A 96 2.66 -13.69 -14.47
C GLY A 96 4.13 -14.03 -14.73
N THR A 97 4.72 -13.51 -15.81
CA THR A 97 6.15 -13.69 -16.11
C THR A 97 6.98 -12.55 -15.54
N SER A 98 8.30 -12.68 -15.63
CA SER A 98 9.26 -11.65 -15.23
C SER A 98 9.20 -10.36 -16.06
N ARG A 99 8.42 -10.39 -17.17
CA ARG A 99 8.11 -9.23 -18.01
C ARG A 99 6.77 -8.59 -17.64
N ASP A 100 6.01 -9.14 -16.70
CA ASP A 100 4.78 -8.53 -16.18
C ASP A 100 5.14 -7.16 -15.58
N PRO A 101 4.47 -6.06 -15.95
CA PRO A 101 4.76 -4.74 -15.40
C PRO A 101 4.50 -4.64 -13.89
N ARG A 102 3.78 -5.61 -13.30
CA ARG A 102 3.57 -5.74 -11.84
C ARG A 102 4.62 -6.62 -11.16
N ALA A 103 5.54 -7.21 -11.91
CA ALA A 103 6.64 -8.00 -11.35
C ALA A 103 7.54 -7.10 -10.49
N LEU A 104 7.74 -7.50 -9.24
CA LEU A 104 8.67 -6.86 -8.32
C LEU A 104 10.03 -7.55 -8.38
N SER A 105 11.02 -7.04 -7.66
CA SER A 105 12.35 -7.66 -7.57
C SER A 105 12.35 -9.08 -7.00
N HIS A 106 11.26 -9.49 -6.37
CA HIS A 106 11.06 -10.81 -5.79
C HIS A 106 9.82 -11.47 -6.41
N GLU A 107 9.80 -12.79 -6.34
CA GLU A 107 8.68 -13.61 -6.78
C GLU A 107 7.44 -13.36 -5.90
N GLN A 108 6.27 -13.29 -6.52
CA GLN A 108 5.02 -12.96 -5.85
C GLN A 108 4.02 -14.10 -6.00
N TRP A 109 3.53 -14.60 -4.87
CA TRP A 109 2.46 -15.58 -4.79
C TRP A 109 1.20 -14.90 -4.26
N ILE A 110 0.23 -14.67 -5.13
CA ILE A 110 -0.96 -13.87 -4.84
C ILE A 110 -2.19 -14.79 -4.83
N VAL A 111 -2.96 -14.70 -3.76
CA VAL A 111 -4.26 -15.37 -3.63
C VAL A 111 -5.35 -14.34 -3.81
N LYS A 112 -6.24 -14.56 -4.78
CA LYS A 112 -7.45 -13.74 -4.95
C LYS A 112 -8.54 -14.33 -4.09
N VAL A 113 -8.99 -13.55 -3.11
CA VAL A 113 -10.03 -13.95 -2.18
C VAL A 113 -11.23 -13.03 -2.32
N ARG A 114 -12.42 -13.59 -2.19
CA ARG A 114 -13.68 -12.84 -2.10
C ARG A 114 -14.18 -12.89 -0.67
N MET A 115 -14.25 -11.74 -0.02
CA MET A 115 -14.75 -11.64 1.34
C MET A 115 -16.23 -12.03 1.39
N LEU A 116 -16.64 -12.82 2.39
CA LEU A 116 -18.02 -13.29 2.52
C LEU A 116 -18.97 -12.22 3.08
N ASP A 117 -18.45 -11.26 3.83
CA ASP A 117 -19.22 -10.19 4.49
C ASP A 117 -19.81 -9.19 3.49
N ASN A 118 -19.00 -8.76 2.51
CA ASN A 118 -19.31 -7.66 1.60
C ASN A 118 -19.11 -8.03 0.12
N GLY A 119 -18.64 -9.26 -0.17
CA GLY A 119 -18.42 -9.74 -1.53
C GLY A 119 -17.24 -9.10 -2.26
N ARG A 120 -16.46 -8.24 -1.60
CA ARG A 120 -15.29 -7.55 -2.19
C ARG A 120 -14.17 -8.54 -2.42
N THR A 121 -13.54 -8.43 -3.57
CA THR A 121 -12.31 -9.16 -3.88
C THR A 121 -11.09 -8.41 -3.35
N ILE A 122 -10.18 -9.12 -2.70
CA ILE A 122 -8.89 -8.62 -2.23
C ILE A 122 -7.80 -9.53 -2.80
N GLN A 123 -6.69 -8.95 -3.22
CA GLN A 123 -5.47 -9.69 -3.56
C GLN A 123 -4.61 -9.80 -2.30
N VAL A 124 -4.29 -11.01 -1.89
CA VAL A 124 -3.56 -11.29 -0.65
C VAL A 124 -2.21 -11.92 -1.01
N PRO A 125 -1.08 -11.28 -0.73
CA PRO A 125 0.22 -11.93 -0.86
C PRO A 125 0.30 -13.07 0.16
N ALA A 126 0.85 -14.20 -0.26
CA ALA A 126 1.04 -15.38 0.56
C ALA A 126 2.44 -15.96 0.32
N ASP A 127 2.88 -16.84 1.21
CA ASP A 127 4.08 -17.64 0.96
C ASP A 127 3.76 -18.76 -0.04
N GLN A 128 4.77 -19.21 -0.80
CA GLN A 128 4.63 -20.29 -1.79
C GLN A 128 3.95 -21.53 -1.18
N ALA A 129 4.41 -21.98 0.00
CA ALA A 129 3.88 -23.16 0.65
C ALA A 129 2.40 -23.02 1.07
N GLN A 130 1.95 -21.81 1.41
CA GLN A 130 0.54 -21.55 1.72
C GLN A 130 -0.29 -21.48 0.43
N TRP A 131 0.24 -20.82 -0.59
CA TRP A 131 -0.39 -20.67 -1.91
C TRP A 131 -0.61 -22.02 -2.61
N GLU A 132 0.33 -22.95 -2.52
CA GLU A 132 0.22 -24.29 -3.10
C GLU A 132 -0.88 -25.13 -2.43
N LYS A 133 -1.03 -25.00 -1.10
CA LYS A 133 -2.04 -25.74 -0.33
C LYS A 133 -3.47 -25.28 -0.61
N LEU A 134 -3.65 -23.98 -0.83
CA LEU A 134 -4.96 -23.39 -1.05
C LEU A 134 -5.54 -23.81 -2.40
N ARG A 135 -6.83 -24.15 -2.39
CA ARG A 135 -7.60 -24.49 -3.61
C ARG A 135 -8.64 -23.42 -3.88
N GLU A 136 -9.08 -23.35 -5.13
CA GLU A 136 -10.24 -22.53 -5.47
C GLU A 136 -11.48 -23.05 -4.73
N ASN A 137 -12.33 -22.13 -4.31
CA ASN A 137 -13.49 -22.32 -3.43
C ASN A 137 -13.17 -22.70 -1.98
N ASP A 138 -11.90 -22.69 -1.57
CA ASP A 138 -11.53 -22.91 -0.18
C ASP A 138 -11.92 -21.73 0.71
N ARG A 139 -12.31 -22.00 1.96
CA ARG A 139 -12.69 -20.97 2.92
C ARG A 139 -11.51 -20.63 3.82
N VAL A 140 -11.13 -19.36 3.81
CA VAL A 140 -9.98 -18.87 4.56
C VAL A 140 -10.37 -17.67 5.41
N LYS A 141 -9.65 -17.47 6.50
CA LYS A 141 -9.77 -16.25 7.30
C LYS A 141 -8.69 -15.28 6.85
N VAL A 142 -9.09 -14.07 6.52
CA VAL A 142 -8.18 -13.04 5.99
C VAL A 142 -8.15 -11.89 6.95
N ARG A 143 -6.94 -11.46 7.30
CA ARG A 143 -6.70 -10.27 8.09
C ARG A 143 -6.12 -9.19 7.20
N TYR A 144 -6.63 -7.97 7.30
CA TYR A 144 -6.22 -6.88 6.43
C TYR A 144 -6.19 -5.53 7.14
N ARG A 145 -5.33 -4.63 6.64
CA ARG A 145 -5.20 -3.26 7.11
C ARG A 145 -5.91 -2.34 6.15
N ARG A 146 -6.89 -1.59 6.66
CA ARG A 146 -7.66 -0.62 5.89
C ARG A 146 -7.32 0.79 6.35
N GLY A 147 -7.05 1.68 5.40
CA GLY A 147 -6.89 3.11 5.67
C GLY A 147 -8.19 3.64 6.28
N LYS A 148 -8.10 4.26 7.45
CA LYS A 148 -9.29 4.71 8.20
C LYS A 148 -10.16 5.68 7.40
N TYR A 149 -9.52 6.56 6.62
CA TYR A 149 -10.18 7.63 5.88
C TYR A 149 -10.34 7.33 4.38
N THR A 150 -9.47 6.51 3.79
CA THR A 150 -9.49 6.21 2.36
C THR A 150 -10.26 4.94 2.02
N GLY A 151 -10.46 4.03 2.98
CA GLY A 151 -11.05 2.71 2.71
C GLY A 151 -10.17 1.76 1.89
N THR A 152 -8.96 2.21 1.50
CA THR A 152 -7.96 1.44 0.77
C THR A 152 -7.41 0.33 1.65
N VAL A 153 -7.27 -0.87 1.09
CA VAL A 153 -6.57 -1.98 1.76
C VAL A 153 -5.08 -1.81 1.48
N TRP A 154 -4.28 -1.71 2.53
CA TRP A 154 -2.82 -1.47 2.45
C TRP A 154 -1.99 -2.74 2.59
N ALA A 155 -2.51 -3.73 3.31
CA ALA A 155 -1.87 -5.02 3.53
C ALA A 155 -2.94 -6.05 3.86
N ALA A 156 -2.73 -7.29 3.44
CA ALA A 156 -3.57 -8.42 3.80
C ALA A 156 -2.71 -9.66 4.01
N GLU A 157 -3.15 -10.55 4.89
CA GLU A 157 -2.52 -11.83 5.23
C GLU A 157 -3.61 -12.89 5.42
N ILE A 158 -3.31 -14.14 5.06
CA ILE A 158 -4.16 -15.29 5.32
C ILE A 158 -3.75 -15.91 6.66
N GLU A 159 -4.70 -16.09 7.57
CA GLU A 159 -4.51 -16.67 8.90
C GLU A 159 -4.54 -18.20 8.87
#